data_AF-A0A0A1W212-F1
#
_entry.id   AF-A0A0A1W212-F1
#
_cell.length_a   1.000
_cell.length_b   1.000
_cell.length_c   1.000
_cell.angle_alpha   90.00
_cell.angle_beta   90.00
_cell.angle_gamma   90.00
#
_symmetry.space_group_name_H-M   'P 1'
#
loop_
_entity.id
_entity.type
_entity.pdbx_description
1 polymer ?
#
loop_
_entity_poly.entity_id
_entity_poly.type
_entity_poly.pdbx_seq_one_letter_code
_entity_poly.pdbx_strand_id
1 'polypeptide(L)' 'MNVIGILGILLIAKRRRLIPTIQPLMDDLIFKAGFRVNQILYLDILKTAEEIDENQ' A
#
# COMPACT_ATOMS: atom_id res chain seq x y z
N MET A 1 -12.60 -2.32 13.04
CA MET A 1 -11.63 -3.39 13.39
C MET A 1 -10.30 -2.98 12.78
N ASN A 2 -9.34 -2.54 13.60
CA ASN A 2 -8.08 -1.95 13.14
C ASN A 2 -7.05 -3.05 12.87
N VAL A 3 -7.13 -3.71 11.72
CA VAL A 3 -6.09 -4.66 11.30
C VAL A 3 -4.94 -3.85 10.72
N ILE A 4 -3.97 -3.52 11.58
CA ILE A 4 -2.66 -2.92 11.20
C ILE A 4 -1.76 -4.03 10.65
N GLY A 5 -2.24 -4.80 9.67
CA GLY A 5 -1.47 -5.87 9.04
C GLY A 5 -0.21 -5.34 8.35
N ILE A 6 0.46 -6.16 7.54
CA ILE A 6 1.67 -5.76 6.79
C ILE A 6 1.45 -4.41 6.06
N LEU A 7 0.26 -4.18 5.51
CA LEU A 7 -0.15 -2.93 4.85
C LEU A 7 0.01 -1.68 5.75
N GLY A 8 -0.39 -1.78 7.02
CA GLY A 8 -0.22 -0.68 7.98
C GLY A 8 1.26 -0.43 8.32
N ILE A 9 2.09 -1.49 8.34
CA ILE A 9 3.54 -1.35 8.51
C ILE A 9 4.14 -0.61 7.30
N LEU A 10 3.72 -0.94 6.08
CA LEU A 10 4.18 -0.26 4.86
C LEU A 10 3.83 1.23 4.87
N LEU A 11 2.61 1.59 5.27
CA LEU A 11 2.20 2.98 5.43
C LEU A 11 3.04 3.73 6.47
N ILE A 12 3.31 3.10 7.61
CA ILE A 12 4.18 3.69 8.64
C ILE A 12 5.60 3.89 8.09
N ALA A 13 6.13 2.94 7.32
CA ALA A 13 7.44 3.03 6.71
C ALA A 13 7.54 4.20 5.71
N LYS A 14 6.54 4.36 4.83
CA LYS A 14 6.44 5.50 3.92
C LYS A 14 6.39 6.84 4.67
N ARG A 15 5.52 6.96 5.67
CA ARG A 15 5.40 8.19 6.49
C ARG A 15 6.71 8.54 7.21
N ARG A 16 7.46 7.53 7.64
CA ARG A 16 8.78 7.69 8.25
C ARG A 16 9.91 7.87 7.23
N ARG A 17 9.59 7.94 5.93
CA ARG A 17 10.53 8.06 4.81
C ARG A 17 11.54 6.91 4.74
N LEU A 18 11.18 5.74 5.27
CA LEU A 18 12.02 4.53 5.22
C LEU A 18 11.93 3.83 3.86
N ILE A 19 10.80 3.99 3.17
CA ILE A 19 10.61 3.56 1.79
C ILE A 19 10.14 4.76 0.96
N PRO A 20 10.63 4.92 -0.28
CA PRO A 20 10.27 6.06 -1.13
C PRO A 20 8.86 5.92 -1.71
N THR A 21 8.42 4.70 -2.04
CA THR A 21 7.09 4.41 -2.62
C THR A 21 6.54 3.08 -2.11
N ILE A 22 5.22 2.97 -2.01
CA ILE A 22 4.49 1.77 -1.57
C ILE A 22 4.08 0.91 -2.76
N GLN A 23 3.64 1.53 -3.86
CA GLN A 23 3.08 0.83 -5.02
C GLN A 23 3.97 -0.30 -5.55
N PRO A 24 5.27 -0.09 -5.86
CA PRO A 24 6.10 -1.17 -6.42
C PRO A 24 6.29 -2.33 -5.46
N LEU A 25 6.36 -2.05 -4.15
CA LEU A 25 6.48 -3.08 -3.13
C LEU A 25 5.20 -3.90 -2.99
N MET A 26 4.04 -3.25 -3.06
CA MET A 26 2.76 -3.92 -3.06
C MET A 26 2.54 -4.76 -4.32
N ASP A 27 2.93 -4.24 -5.48
CA ASP A 27 2.86 -4.96 -6.75
C ASP A 27 3.71 -6.24 -6.68
N ASP A 28 4.92 -6.14 -6.14
CA ASP A 28 5.78 -7.31 -5.92
C ASP A 28 5.14 -8.33 -4.96
N LEU A 29 4.53 -7.87 -3.86
CA LEU A 29 3.82 -8.77 -2.96
C LEU A 29 2.66 -9.49 -3.65
N ILE A 30 1.86 -8.77 -4.45
CA ILE A 30 0.69 -9.32 -5.14
C ILE A 30 1.11 -10.26 -6.26
N PHE A 31 1.95 -9.79 -7.19
CA PHE A 31 2.25 -10.48 -8.44
C PHE A 31 3.38 -11.49 -8.32
N LYS A 32 4.36 -11.27 -7.42
CA LYS A 32 5.50 -12.19 -7.26
C LYS A 32 5.32 -13.14 -6.07
N ALA A 33 4.73 -12.66 -4.98
CA ALA A 33 4.57 -13.46 -3.75
C ALA A 33 3.15 -14.03 -3.54
N GLY A 34 2.18 -13.70 -4.42
CA GLY A 34 0.81 -14.19 -4.33
C GLY A 34 0.02 -13.60 -3.15
N PHE A 35 0.44 -12.44 -2.65
CA PHE A 35 -0.24 -11.75 -1.56
C PHE A 35 -1.63 -11.30 -1.99
N ARG A 36 -2.67 -11.86 -1.37
CA ARG A 36 -4.06 -11.56 -1.72
C ARG A 36 -4.51 -10.26 -1.07
N VAL A 37 -4.81 -9.26 -1.89
CA VAL A 37 -5.39 -7.98 -1.48
C VAL A 37 -6.60 -7.71 -2.38
N ASN A 38 -7.67 -7.20 -1.76
CA ASN A 38 -8.81 -6.69 -2.52
C ASN A 38 -8.38 -5.40 -3.26
N GLN A 39 -8.76 -5.27 -4.53
CA GLN A 39 -8.42 -4.11 -5.36
C GLN A 39 -8.87 -2.77 -4.75
N ILE A 40 -10.02 -2.72 -4.08
CA ILE A 40 -10.50 -1.52 -3.38
C ILE A 40 -9.51 -1.13 -2.27
N LEU A 41 -9.10 -2.12 -1.45
CA LEU A 41 -8.13 -1.90 -0.39
C LEU A 41 -6.76 -1.48 -0.92
N TYR A 42 -6.32 -2.05 -2.05
CA TYR A 42 -5.09 -1.61 -2.71
C TYR A 42 -5.16 -0.13 -3.10
N LEU A 43 -6.24 0.29 -3.76
CA LEU A 43 -6.44 1.68 -4.15
C LEU A 43 -6.52 2.61 -2.94
N ASP A 44 -7.22 2.22 -1.88
CA ASP A 44 -7.32 3.00 -0.64
C ASP A 44 -5.94 3.20 0.01
N ILE A 45 -5.08 2.18 -0.03
CA ILE A 45 -3.70 2.27 0.47
C ILE A 45 -2.87 3.23 -0.39
N LEU A 46 -2.97 3.16 -1.72
CA LEU A 46 -2.23 4.07 -2.61
C LEU A 46 -2.66 5.52 -2.42
N LYS A 47 -3.97 5.77 -2.27
CA LYS A 47 -4.52 7.10 -1.93
C LYS A 47 -3.99 7.60 -0.59
N THR A 48 -4.04 6.74 0.44
CA THR A 48 -3.53 7.06 1.78
C THR A 48 -2.02 7.35 1.77
N ALA A 49 -1.28 6.75 0.83
CA ALA A 49 0.15 6.98 0.62
C ALA A 49 0.47 8.18 -0.27
N GLU A 50 -0.54 8.91 -0.75
CA GLU A 50 -0.45 10.05 -1.68
C GLU A 50 0.22 9.65 -3.02
N GLU A 51 -0.02 8.42 -3.49
CA GLU A 51 0.57 7.90 -4.74
C GLU A 51 -0.39 7.97 -5.93
N ILE A 52 -1.69 8.10 -5.67
CA ILE A 52 -2.73 8.34 -6.69
C ILE A 52 -3.72 9.39 -6.17
N ASP A 53 -4.23 10.23 -7.07
CA ASP A 53 -5.14 11.33 -6.75
C ASP A 53 -6.57 10.99 -7.23
N GLU A 54 -7.60 11.42 -6.50
CA GLU A 54 -9.01 11.04 -6.79
C GLU A 54 -9.63 11.75 -8.02
N ASN A 55 -8.88 12.63 -8.69
CA ASN A 55 -9.40 13.48 -9.77
C ASN A 55 -9.03 13.02 -11.21
N GLN A 56 -8.90 11.71 -11.45
CA GLN A 56 -8.85 11.16 -12.82
C GLN A 56 -10.14 10.46 -13.20
#